data_AF-A0A3B8NIV6-F1
#
_entry.id   AF-A0A3B8NIV6-F1
#
_cell.length_a   1.000
_cell.length_b   1.000
_cell.length_c   1.000
_cell.angle_alpha   90.00
_cell.angle_beta   90.00
_cell.angle_gamma   90.00
#
_symmetry.space_group_name_H-M   'P 1'
#
loop_
_entity.id
_entity.type
_entity.pdbx_description
1 polymer ?
#
loop_
_entity_poly.entity_id
_entity_poly.type
_entity_poly.pdbx_seq_one_letter_code
_entity_poly.pdbx_strand_id
1 'polypeptide(L)'
;MRIFFCTFILCIVGPTMIINAEDWPQYLGPTRDTVWNEPSVHLNFDEHPPKLLWSQPIGSGYSGPSVSANRVFVMDRKSEPYEPEKIKPGTNPNFVRAKIKGKERVICLSAENGKIVWSHEYDSTYTSVFIYAIGPRTTPLIHDGHVFTLGAEGQLNAYQSENGELIWSKNLITDYGIGNPEWGTACHPLIYKETLICTVGGKGQTLVAFDYKTGKEKWRCLDSKKPGYGTPVIETIHGTEQLIVWHGESVNGVDPDTGKVYWSVAFKPEFGMAIGAPRVWNDLVYVMGYNGKSGTVKVDKGSKSASLLWGLDRRLGVAGVINTAHAQNGHIYSAGQRGLFRCVEMMTGKRLWESRMPLLKKDGSGRGAWPSAFTVYHKPSDQTLIFNDHGEMISAKLMPQGYEEISRTKIIEPTHSVGGRTLVWSHPALADRKLFCRNDKEIRCYDLSGIQIKGENSR
;
A
#
# COMPACT_ATOMS: atom_id res chain seq x y z
N MET A 1 -65.86 38.92 20.16
CA MET A 1 -65.26 37.84 20.97
C MET A 1 -65.01 36.64 20.07
N ARG A 2 -63.74 36.40 19.69
CA ARG A 2 -63.10 35.14 19.24
C ARG A 2 -61.79 35.50 18.55
N ILE A 3 -60.71 35.48 19.32
CA ILE A 3 -59.33 35.61 18.83
C ILE A 3 -58.86 34.18 18.55
N PHE A 4 -58.56 33.86 17.29
CA PHE A 4 -57.92 32.60 16.92
C PHE A 4 -56.41 32.75 17.12
N PHE A 5 -55.85 31.98 18.05
CA PHE A 5 -54.40 31.79 18.17
C PHE A 5 -53.97 30.74 17.13
N CYS A 6 -53.25 31.18 16.10
CA CYS A 6 -52.51 30.30 15.20
C CYS A 6 -51.16 29.98 15.84
N THR A 7 -51.02 28.80 16.42
CA THR A 7 -49.74 28.27 16.91
C THR A 7 -48.89 27.83 15.72
N PHE A 8 -47.88 28.61 15.37
CA PHE A 8 -46.84 28.20 14.42
C PHE A 8 -45.89 27.23 15.14
N ILE A 9 -45.92 25.95 14.74
CA ILE A 9 -44.91 24.96 15.15
C ILE A 9 -43.65 25.23 14.32
N LEU A 10 -42.63 25.80 14.94
CA LEU A 10 -41.32 26.00 14.34
C LEU A 10 -40.54 24.68 14.41
N CYS A 11 -40.53 23.91 13.31
CA CYS A 11 -39.65 22.75 13.17
C CYS A 11 -38.20 23.23 13.06
N ILE A 12 -37.43 23.09 14.14
CA ILE A 12 -35.98 23.29 14.14
C ILE A 12 -35.36 22.09 13.40
N VAL A 13 -35.09 22.25 12.11
CA VAL A 13 -34.27 21.31 11.34
C VAL A 13 -32.81 21.62 11.69
N GLY A 14 -32.24 20.87 12.63
CA GLY A 14 -30.81 20.93 12.93
C GLY A 14 -29.98 20.52 11.72
N PRO A 15 -28.75 21.03 11.55
CA PRO A 15 -27.89 20.62 10.46
C PRO A 15 -27.57 19.13 10.61
N THR A 16 -28.08 18.30 9.70
CA THR A 16 -27.58 16.95 9.50
C THR A 16 -26.10 17.07 9.12
N MET A 17 -25.20 16.72 10.03
CA MET A 17 -23.82 16.42 9.67
C MET A 17 -23.88 15.23 8.72
N ILE A 18 -23.68 15.49 7.42
CA ILE A 18 -23.35 14.44 6.49
C ILE A 18 -21.93 14.02 6.87
N ILE A 19 -21.82 12.96 7.67
CA ILE A 19 -20.55 12.27 7.86
C ILE A 19 -20.26 11.66 6.49
N ASN A 20 -19.39 12.31 5.73
CA ASN A 20 -18.87 11.73 4.50
C ASN A 20 -18.03 10.53 4.88
N ALA A 21 -18.39 9.38 4.32
CA ALA A 21 -17.55 8.19 4.35
C ALA A 21 -16.14 8.53 3.87
N GLU A 22 -15.13 8.01 4.57
CA GLU A 22 -13.73 8.18 4.22
C GLU A 22 -13.38 7.32 3.00
N ASP A 23 -12.89 7.98 1.96
CA ASP A 23 -12.34 7.32 0.77
C ASP A 23 -10.97 6.68 1.07
N TRP A 24 -10.57 5.71 0.25
CA TRP A 24 -9.25 5.08 0.29
C TRP A 24 -8.55 5.23 -1.07
N PRO A 25 -8.18 6.45 -1.47
CA PRO A 25 -7.84 6.76 -2.86
C PRO A 25 -6.47 6.22 -3.31
N GLN A 26 -5.67 5.67 -2.40
CA GLN A 26 -4.29 5.29 -2.68
C GLN A 26 -3.74 4.25 -1.70
N TYR A 27 -2.55 3.73 -2.02
CA TYR A 27 -1.81 2.83 -1.14
C TYR A 27 -1.56 3.48 0.24
N LEU A 28 -1.76 2.69 1.32
CA LEU A 28 -1.64 3.13 2.71
C LEU A 28 -2.69 4.17 3.17
N GLY A 29 -3.75 4.40 2.38
CA GLY A 29 -4.88 5.24 2.79
C GLY A 29 -4.76 6.70 2.36
N PRO A 30 -5.72 7.55 2.75
CA PRO A 30 -5.86 8.92 2.24
C PRO A 30 -4.60 9.77 2.47
N THR A 31 -3.89 9.56 3.58
CA THR A 31 -2.68 10.30 3.99
C THR A 31 -1.40 9.46 3.92
N ARG A 32 -1.47 8.22 3.41
CA ARG A 32 -0.36 7.24 3.33
C ARG A 32 0.26 6.81 4.66
N ASP A 33 -0.35 7.11 5.79
CA ASP A 33 0.15 6.82 7.15
C ASP A 33 -0.45 5.53 7.74
N THR A 34 -1.26 4.79 6.97
CA THR A 34 -2.02 3.62 7.43
C THR A 34 -2.98 3.92 8.58
N VAL A 35 -3.60 5.09 8.59
CA VAL A 35 -4.67 5.45 9.53
C VAL A 35 -6.02 5.44 8.83
N TRP A 36 -7.02 4.93 9.54
CA TRP A 36 -8.43 4.92 9.13
C TRP A 36 -9.28 5.55 10.24
N ASN A 37 -10.17 6.46 9.86
CA ASN A 37 -10.94 7.32 10.75
C ASN A 37 -12.46 7.09 10.66
N GLU A 38 -12.91 6.19 9.78
CA GLU A 38 -14.33 5.91 9.57
C GLU A 38 -15.05 5.47 10.85
N PRO A 39 -16.08 6.18 11.32
CA PRO A 39 -16.82 5.78 12.50
C PRO A 39 -17.76 4.60 12.22
N SER A 40 -18.37 4.05 13.28
CA SER A 40 -19.45 3.06 13.17
C SER A 40 -19.06 1.79 12.40
N VAL A 41 -17.85 1.28 12.67
CA VAL A 41 -17.36 -0.01 12.19
C VAL A 41 -17.19 -0.97 13.36
N HIS A 42 -17.45 -2.26 13.12
CA HIS A 42 -17.33 -3.31 14.10
C HIS A 42 -16.10 -4.16 13.82
N LEU A 43 -15.11 -4.05 14.71
CA LEU A 43 -13.81 -4.73 14.57
C LEU A 43 -13.63 -5.92 15.55
N ASN A 44 -14.68 -6.26 16.30
CA ASN A 44 -14.79 -7.55 16.98
C ASN A 44 -15.53 -8.52 16.04
N PHE A 45 -14.78 -9.30 15.29
CA PHE A 45 -15.31 -10.20 14.26
C PHE A 45 -16.02 -11.43 14.84
N ASP A 46 -15.81 -11.76 16.11
CA ASP A 46 -16.54 -12.84 16.77
C ASP A 46 -17.98 -12.42 17.12
N GLU A 47 -18.19 -11.14 17.43
CA GLU A 47 -19.53 -10.56 17.68
C GLU A 47 -20.22 -10.11 16.38
N HIS A 48 -19.44 -9.50 15.48
CA HIS A 48 -19.93 -8.91 14.23
C HIS A 48 -19.07 -9.41 13.06
N PRO A 49 -19.29 -10.65 12.60
CA PRO A 49 -18.51 -11.20 11.49
C PRO A 49 -18.72 -10.37 10.22
N PRO A 50 -17.63 -9.99 9.50
CA PRO A 50 -17.75 -9.25 8.25
C PRO A 50 -18.63 -9.99 7.24
N LYS A 51 -19.63 -9.30 6.69
CA LYS A 51 -20.58 -9.90 5.74
C LYS A 51 -20.10 -9.67 4.32
N LEU A 52 -19.90 -10.74 3.55
CA LEU A 52 -19.60 -10.63 2.12
C LEU A 52 -20.78 -9.96 1.39
N LEU A 53 -20.51 -8.83 0.74
CA LEU A 53 -21.48 -8.10 -0.09
C LEU A 53 -21.47 -8.62 -1.52
N TRP A 54 -20.28 -8.73 -2.09
CA TRP A 54 -20.07 -9.21 -3.46
C TRP A 54 -18.65 -9.74 -3.64
N SER A 55 -18.48 -10.57 -4.67
CA SER A 55 -17.18 -10.97 -5.22
C SER A 55 -17.20 -10.81 -6.74
N GLN A 56 -16.08 -10.40 -7.32
CA GLN A 56 -15.90 -10.21 -8.76
C GLN A 56 -14.63 -10.94 -9.22
N PRO A 57 -14.72 -11.85 -10.20
CA PRO A 57 -13.55 -12.47 -10.81
C PRO A 57 -12.60 -11.44 -11.45
N ILE A 58 -11.31 -11.57 -11.15
CA ILE A 58 -10.20 -10.80 -11.72
C ILE A 58 -9.00 -11.72 -11.96
N GLY A 59 -8.04 -11.27 -12.76
CA GLY A 59 -6.76 -11.97 -13.00
C GLY A 59 -5.77 -11.76 -11.86
N SER A 60 -4.55 -12.29 -12.01
CA SER A 60 -3.52 -12.30 -10.98
C SER A 60 -2.84 -10.94 -10.75
N GLY A 61 -2.19 -10.75 -9.60
CA GLY A 61 -1.43 -9.52 -9.32
C GLY A 61 -1.36 -9.15 -7.85
N TYR A 62 -0.49 -8.19 -7.54
CA TYR A 62 -0.24 -7.70 -6.18
C TYR A 62 -0.93 -6.37 -5.86
N SER A 63 -1.43 -5.68 -6.89
CA SER A 63 -2.15 -4.40 -6.78
C SER A 63 -3.29 -4.48 -5.76
N GLY A 64 -3.19 -3.72 -4.67
CA GLY A 64 -4.31 -3.51 -3.75
C GLY A 64 -5.36 -2.59 -4.39
N PRO A 65 -6.65 -2.70 -4.00
CA PRO A 65 -7.67 -1.78 -4.47
C PRO A 65 -7.46 -0.36 -3.93
N SER A 66 -7.98 0.64 -4.65
CA SER A 66 -8.29 1.97 -4.14
C SER A 66 -9.78 2.26 -4.33
N VAL A 67 -10.34 3.08 -3.46
CA VAL A 67 -11.79 3.34 -3.41
C VAL A 67 -12.03 4.83 -3.30
N SER A 68 -12.89 5.36 -4.16
CA SER A 68 -13.38 6.73 -4.06
C SER A 68 -14.70 6.88 -4.79
N ALA A 69 -15.60 7.72 -4.28
CA ALA A 69 -16.87 8.07 -4.93
C ALA A 69 -17.67 6.83 -5.41
N ASN A 70 -17.84 5.84 -4.53
CA ASN A 70 -18.53 4.57 -4.79
C ASN A 70 -17.94 3.73 -5.94
N ARG A 71 -16.64 3.92 -6.25
CA ARG A 71 -15.91 3.15 -7.26
C ARG A 71 -14.69 2.50 -6.64
N VAL A 72 -14.39 1.28 -7.09
CA VAL A 72 -13.20 0.52 -6.71
C VAL A 72 -12.30 0.38 -7.93
N PHE A 73 -11.04 0.76 -7.80
CA PHE A 73 -10.04 0.64 -8.85
C PHE A 73 -8.99 -0.38 -8.45
N VAL A 74 -8.67 -1.30 -9.37
CA VAL A 74 -7.68 -2.36 -9.14
C VAL A 74 -7.00 -2.72 -10.46
N MET A 75 -5.77 -3.21 -10.38
CA MET A 75 -5.06 -3.74 -11.55
C MET A 75 -4.89 -5.26 -11.45
N ASP A 76 -4.98 -5.93 -12.60
CA ASP A 76 -4.66 -7.34 -12.74
C ASP A 76 -3.85 -7.65 -13.98
N ARG A 77 -3.47 -8.92 -14.12
CA ARG A 77 -2.81 -9.48 -15.29
C ARG A 77 -3.61 -10.63 -15.85
N LYS A 78 -3.70 -10.67 -17.18
CA LYS A 78 -4.17 -11.80 -17.96
C LYS A 78 -3.01 -12.38 -18.75
N SER A 79 -2.68 -13.63 -18.48
CA SER A 79 -1.66 -14.38 -19.21
C SER A 79 -1.95 -15.87 -19.18
N GLU A 80 -1.52 -16.58 -20.20
CA GLU A 80 -1.44 -18.03 -20.15
C GLU A 80 -0.47 -18.47 -19.04
N PRO A 81 -0.68 -19.67 -18.45
CA PRO A 81 0.28 -20.26 -17.52
C PRO A 81 1.68 -20.29 -18.14
N TYR A 82 2.67 -19.83 -17.38
CA TYR A 82 4.07 -19.89 -17.80
C TYR A 82 4.73 -21.13 -17.21
N GLU A 83 5.16 -22.04 -18.08
CA GLU A 83 6.01 -23.17 -17.72
C GLU A 83 7.47 -22.76 -17.88
N PRO A 84 8.27 -22.72 -16.79
CA PRO A 84 9.68 -22.36 -16.89
C PRO A 84 10.45 -23.44 -17.66
N GLU A 85 11.37 -23.02 -18.52
CA GLU A 85 12.39 -23.92 -19.04
C GLU A 85 13.15 -24.62 -17.90
N LYS A 86 13.76 -25.77 -18.19
CA LYS A 86 14.49 -26.58 -17.20
C LYS A 86 15.54 -25.73 -16.47
N ILE A 87 15.25 -25.39 -15.22
CA ILE A 87 16.15 -24.64 -14.35
C ILE A 87 17.33 -25.56 -13.96
N LYS A 88 18.57 -25.06 -14.11
CA LYS A 88 19.76 -25.84 -13.72
C LYS A 88 19.70 -26.19 -12.22
N PRO A 89 19.99 -27.45 -11.83
CA PRO A 89 20.04 -27.85 -10.42
C PRO A 89 20.92 -26.90 -9.60
N GLY A 90 20.45 -26.50 -8.42
CA GLY A 90 21.14 -25.55 -7.53
C GLY A 90 20.88 -24.07 -7.82
N THR A 91 20.19 -23.71 -8.91
CA THR A 91 19.79 -22.32 -9.18
C THR A 91 18.67 -21.89 -8.24
N ASN A 92 18.79 -20.72 -7.62
CA ASN A 92 17.72 -20.16 -6.81
C ASN A 92 16.60 -19.58 -7.72
N PRO A 93 15.39 -20.15 -7.75
CA PRO A 93 14.31 -19.71 -8.64
C PRO A 93 13.84 -18.27 -8.33
N ASN A 94 14.13 -17.74 -7.14
CA ASN A 94 13.82 -16.36 -6.75
C ASN A 94 14.61 -15.29 -7.52
N PHE A 95 15.52 -15.70 -8.42
CA PHE A 95 16.34 -14.80 -9.22
C PHE A 95 16.37 -15.18 -10.71
N VAL A 96 15.54 -16.14 -11.15
CA VAL A 96 15.48 -16.56 -12.56
C VAL A 96 14.50 -15.65 -13.30
N ARG A 97 15.01 -14.88 -14.27
CA ARG A 97 14.19 -14.01 -15.13
C ARG A 97 13.68 -14.78 -16.35
N ALA A 98 12.50 -14.41 -16.82
CA ALA A 98 11.89 -14.96 -18.03
C ALA A 98 11.18 -13.87 -18.84
N LYS A 99 10.95 -14.12 -20.13
CA LYS A 99 10.07 -13.28 -20.96
C LYS A 99 8.68 -13.91 -21.04
N ILE A 100 7.69 -13.28 -20.44
CA ILE A 100 6.34 -13.85 -20.29
C ILE A 100 5.33 -12.90 -20.92
N LYS A 101 4.72 -13.33 -22.03
CA LYS A 101 3.69 -12.56 -22.72
C LYS A 101 2.41 -12.48 -21.86
N GLY A 102 1.66 -11.41 -22.04
CA GLY A 102 0.40 -11.19 -21.33
C GLY A 102 -0.07 -9.75 -21.45
N LYS A 103 -1.20 -9.47 -20.82
CA LYS A 103 -1.81 -8.14 -20.75
C LYS A 103 -1.97 -7.73 -19.31
N GLU A 104 -1.72 -6.46 -19.02
CA GLU A 104 -2.17 -5.85 -17.77
C GLU A 104 -3.50 -5.16 -18.01
N ARG A 105 -4.34 -5.11 -16.98
CA ARG A 105 -5.66 -4.49 -17.04
C ARG A 105 -5.88 -3.57 -15.85
N VAL A 106 -6.47 -2.42 -16.11
CA VAL A 106 -7.05 -1.53 -15.09
C VAL A 106 -8.56 -1.76 -15.09
N ILE A 107 -9.14 -1.90 -13.91
CA ILE A 107 -10.57 -2.20 -13.74
C ILE A 107 -11.17 -1.17 -12.79
N CYS A 108 -12.30 -0.59 -13.17
CA CYS A 108 -13.18 0.16 -12.30
C CYS A 108 -14.44 -0.68 -12.03
N LEU A 109 -14.75 -0.92 -10.76
CA LEU A 109 -15.95 -1.60 -10.30
C LEU A 109 -16.85 -0.62 -9.56
N SER A 110 -18.15 -0.86 -9.59
CA SER A 110 -19.07 -0.26 -8.62
C SER A 110 -18.79 -0.82 -7.23
N ALA A 111 -18.57 0.05 -6.24
CA ALA A 111 -18.37 -0.38 -4.85
C ALA A 111 -19.65 -0.98 -4.23
N GLU A 112 -20.82 -0.66 -4.79
CA GLU A 112 -22.11 -1.16 -4.33
C GLU A 112 -22.31 -2.65 -4.66
N ASN A 113 -21.99 -3.07 -5.88
CA ASN A 113 -22.36 -4.40 -6.37
C ASN A 113 -21.24 -5.17 -7.10
N GLY A 114 -20.04 -4.60 -7.18
CA GLY A 114 -18.87 -5.25 -7.78
C GLY A 114 -18.89 -5.34 -9.30
N LYS A 115 -19.92 -4.82 -9.99
CA LYS A 115 -19.99 -4.86 -11.45
C LYS A 115 -18.92 -3.95 -12.06
N ILE A 116 -18.30 -4.43 -13.13
CA ILE A 116 -17.36 -3.62 -13.93
C ILE A 116 -18.11 -2.43 -14.53
N VAL A 117 -17.63 -1.23 -14.22
CA VAL A 117 -18.10 0.02 -14.85
C VAL A 117 -17.31 0.27 -16.13
N TRP A 118 -15.98 0.13 -16.05
CA TRP A 118 -15.10 0.17 -17.21
C TRP A 118 -13.82 -0.63 -16.95
N SER A 119 -13.12 -1.00 -18.02
CA SER A 119 -11.78 -1.58 -17.93
C SER A 119 -10.94 -1.22 -19.15
N HIS A 120 -9.63 -1.10 -18.97
CA HIS A 120 -8.67 -0.89 -20.06
C HIS A 120 -7.55 -1.93 -19.97
N GLU A 121 -7.23 -2.56 -21.10
CA GLU A 121 -6.17 -3.59 -21.22
C GLU A 121 -5.06 -3.13 -22.16
N TYR A 122 -3.82 -3.46 -21.84
CA TYR A 122 -2.68 -3.23 -22.71
C TYR A 122 -1.68 -4.39 -22.66
N ASP A 123 -0.99 -4.62 -23.78
CA ASP A 123 0.05 -5.63 -23.87
C ASP A 123 1.22 -5.29 -22.95
N SER A 124 1.68 -6.29 -22.20
CA SER A 124 2.76 -6.14 -21.22
C SER A 124 3.52 -7.46 -21.07
N THR A 125 4.61 -7.58 -21.85
CA THR A 125 5.51 -8.72 -21.75
C THR A 125 6.43 -8.54 -20.56
N TYR A 126 6.28 -9.40 -19.56
CA TYR A 126 7.10 -9.33 -18.36
C TYR A 126 8.52 -9.83 -18.62
N THR A 127 9.51 -9.15 -18.07
CA THR A 127 10.93 -9.57 -18.09
C THR A 127 11.51 -9.79 -16.69
N SER A 128 10.66 -9.76 -15.67
CA SER A 128 11.00 -9.92 -14.26
C SER A 128 11.24 -11.39 -13.86
N VAL A 129 11.55 -11.63 -12.59
CA VAL A 129 11.69 -12.98 -12.05
C VAL A 129 10.36 -13.75 -12.15
N PHE A 130 10.38 -14.92 -12.82
CA PHE A 130 9.17 -15.59 -13.30
C PHE A 130 8.18 -15.98 -12.18
N ILE A 131 8.68 -16.42 -11.02
CA ILE A 131 7.79 -16.80 -9.90
C ILE A 131 7.05 -15.61 -9.30
N TYR A 132 7.52 -14.37 -9.53
CA TYR A 132 6.84 -13.14 -9.10
C TYR A 132 6.15 -12.45 -10.28
N ALA A 133 6.20 -13.01 -11.48
CA ALA A 133 5.70 -12.38 -12.71
C ALA A 133 4.18 -12.50 -12.87
N ILE A 134 3.43 -12.39 -11.76
CA ILE A 134 1.99 -12.67 -11.72
C ILE A 134 1.09 -11.45 -11.92
N GLY A 135 1.59 -10.22 -11.77
CA GLY A 135 0.81 -9.05 -12.16
C GLY A 135 1.30 -7.71 -11.60
N PRO A 136 0.55 -6.62 -11.89
CA PRO A 136 0.84 -5.27 -11.42
C PRO A 136 0.96 -5.22 -9.89
N ARG A 137 1.80 -4.30 -9.39
CA ARG A 137 2.12 -4.18 -7.96
C ARG A 137 1.61 -2.91 -7.32
N THR A 138 1.42 -1.86 -8.12
CA THR A 138 0.95 -0.59 -7.59
C THR A 138 -0.58 -0.60 -7.46
N THR A 139 -1.06 -0.06 -6.36
CA THR A 139 -2.46 0.33 -6.16
C THR A 139 -2.74 1.57 -6.99
N PRO A 140 -3.83 1.62 -7.78
CA PRO A 140 -4.22 2.83 -8.50
C PRO A 140 -4.36 4.03 -7.56
N LEU A 141 -3.88 5.19 -7.99
CA LEU A 141 -4.00 6.45 -7.26
C LEU A 141 -5.15 7.28 -7.85
N ILE A 142 -6.10 7.68 -7.03
CA ILE A 142 -7.24 8.49 -7.43
C ILE A 142 -7.03 9.92 -6.95
N HIS A 143 -7.17 10.89 -7.84
CA HIS A 143 -7.07 12.31 -7.49
C HIS A 143 -7.78 13.18 -8.51
N ASP A 144 -8.61 14.13 -8.06
CA ASP A 144 -9.26 15.14 -8.90
C ASP A 144 -9.92 14.58 -10.17
N GLY A 145 -10.72 13.51 -10.03
CA GLY A 145 -11.38 12.85 -11.16
C GLY A 145 -10.46 12.03 -12.07
N HIS A 146 -9.17 11.91 -11.76
CA HIS A 146 -8.20 11.09 -12.48
C HIS A 146 -7.87 9.79 -11.73
N VAL A 147 -7.47 8.77 -12.47
CA VAL A 147 -6.90 7.52 -11.96
C VAL A 147 -5.52 7.32 -12.58
N PHE A 148 -4.49 7.25 -11.74
CA PHE A 148 -3.12 6.98 -12.15
C PHE A 148 -2.73 5.56 -11.82
N THR A 149 -2.14 4.86 -12.80
CA THR A 149 -1.72 3.46 -12.64
C THR A 149 -0.29 3.27 -13.10
N LEU A 150 0.47 2.45 -12.39
CA LEU A 150 1.82 2.04 -12.80
C LEU A 150 1.91 0.51 -12.92
N GLY A 151 1.97 0.03 -14.16
CA GLY A 151 2.19 -1.37 -14.50
C GLY A 151 3.56 -1.89 -14.04
N ALA A 152 3.78 -3.21 -14.03
CA ALA A 152 5.04 -3.80 -13.55
C ALA A 152 6.24 -3.59 -14.51
N GLU A 153 5.95 -3.25 -15.76
CA GLU A 153 6.93 -2.97 -16.82
C GLU A 153 6.99 -1.47 -17.15
N GLY A 154 6.70 -0.62 -16.16
CA GLY A 154 6.89 0.84 -16.26
C GLY A 154 5.76 1.62 -16.93
N GLN A 155 4.67 0.98 -17.37
CA GLN A 155 3.56 1.67 -18.01
C GLN A 155 2.83 2.57 -17.01
N LEU A 156 3.03 3.89 -17.13
CA LEU A 156 2.35 4.92 -16.35
C LEU A 156 1.22 5.52 -17.17
N ASN A 157 -0.01 5.37 -16.69
CA ASN A 157 -1.20 5.86 -17.38
C ASN A 157 -2.00 6.80 -16.46
N ALA A 158 -2.66 7.77 -17.07
CA ALA A 158 -3.72 8.57 -16.45
C ALA A 158 -5.03 8.36 -17.19
N TYR A 159 -6.09 8.09 -16.44
CA TYR A 159 -7.44 7.90 -16.96
C TYR A 159 -8.42 8.88 -16.33
N GLN A 160 -9.50 9.22 -17.04
CA GLN A 160 -10.67 9.79 -16.42
C GLN A 160 -11.38 8.72 -15.57
N SER A 161 -11.61 9.02 -14.29
CA SER A 161 -12.15 8.07 -13.30
C SER A 161 -13.56 7.56 -13.65
N GLU A 162 -14.36 8.39 -14.32
CA GLU A 162 -15.77 8.11 -14.59
C GLU A 162 -15.98 7.04 -15.67
N ASN A 163 -15.25 7.14 -16.77
CA ASN A 163 -15.47 6.35 -17.99
C ASN A 163 -14.24 5.53 -18.42
N GLY A 164 -13.07 5.74 -17.81
CA GLY A 164 -11.83 5.05 -18.15
C GLY A 164 -11.14 5.57 -19.41
N GLU A 165 -11.50 6.76 -19.90
CA GLU A 165 -10.83 7.39 -21.04
C GLU A 165 -9.34 7.62 -20.69
N LEU A 166 -8.43 7.14 -21.54
CA LEU A 166 -7.00 7.34 -21.38
C LEU A 166 -6.64 8.79 -21.76
N ILE A 167 -6.18 9.57 -20.78
CA ILE A 167 -5.83 10.99 -20.95
C ILE A 167 -4.40 11.10 -21.49
N TRP A 168 -3.46 10.41 -20.85
CA TRP A 168 -2.07 10.33 -21.29
C TRP A 168 -1.42 9.03 -20.81
N SER A 169 -0.34 8.65 -21.50
CA SER A 169 0.39 7.42 -21.25
C SER A 169 1.90 7.61 -21.45
N LYS A 170 2.70 6.91 -20.65
CA LYS A 170 4.16 6.87 -20.70
C LYS A 170 4.67 5.49 -20.34
N ASN A 171 5.89 5.18 -20.74
CA ASN A 171 6.59 4.04 -20.21
C ASN A 171 7.89 4.49 -19.54
N LEU A 172 7.88 4.51 -18.20
CA LEU A 172 8.99 5.03 -17.39
C LEU A 172 10.31 4.30 -17.64
N ILE A 173 10.26 3.05 -18.07
CA ILE A 173 11.44 2.26 -18.36
C ILE A 173 12.07 2.72 -19.68
N THR A 174 11.28 2.75 -20.76
CA THR A 174 11.80 3.11 -22.08
C THR A 174 12.10 4.60 -22.19
N ASP A 175 11.22 5.46 -21.67
CA ASP A 175 11.31 6.92 -21.81
C ASP A 175 12.55 7.48 -21.09
N TYR A 176 12.99 6.82 -20.01
CA TYR A 176 14.16 7.21 -19.21
C TYR A 176 15.37 6.29 -19.42
N GLY A 177 15.28 5.30 -20.30
CA GLY A 177 16.39 4.40 -20.64
C GLY A 177 16.93 3.60 -19.45
N ILE A 178 16.06 3.18 -18.53
CA ILE A 178 16.45 2.38 -17.36
C ILE A 178 16.22 0.89 -17.61
N GLY A 179 16.95 0.03 -16.89
CA GLY A 179 16.72 -1.42 -16.92
C GLY A 179 15.54 -1.83 -16.04
N ASN A 180 14.82 -2.88 -16.45
CA ASN A 180 13.65 -3.36 -15.71
C ASN A 180 14.10 -3.89 -14.33
N PRO A 181 13.51 -3.37 -13.22
CA PRO A 181 13.80 -3.86 -11.88
C PRO A 181 13.61 -5.37 -11.77
N GLU A 182 14.38 -6.04 -10.92
CA GLU A 182 14.33 -7.50 -10.77
C GLU A 182 12.91 -8.03 -10.50
N TRP A 183 12.14 -7.32 -9.67
CA TRP A 183 10.76 -7.65 -9.35
C TRP A 183 9.75 -6.70 -10.01
N GLY A 184 10.11 -6.01 -11.10
CA GLY A 184 9.25 -5.03 -11.76
C GLY A 184 9.06 -3.73 -10.97
N THR A 185 8.41 -2.74 -11.57
CA THR A 185 8.09 -1.47 -10.90
C THR A 185 7.01 -1.68 -9.84
N ALA A 186 7.25 -1.14 -8.63
CA ALA A 186 6.34 -1.29 -7.48
C ALA A 186 6.16 -0.01 -6.65
N CYS A 187 6.92 1.05 -6.91
CA CYS A 187 6.79 2.31 -6.19
C CYS A 187 5.49 3.00 -6.61
N HIS A 188 4.51 3.09 -5.72
CA HIS A 188 3.27 3.81 -5.98
C HIS A 188 3.55 5.28 -6.30
N PRO A 189 3.04 5.82 -7.43
CA PRO A 189 3.09 7.26 -7.71
C PRO A 189 2.43 8.06 -6.59
N LEU A 190 2.86 9.30 -6.35
CA LEU A 190 2.31 10.20 -5.33
C LEU A 190 1.82 11.49 -5.98
N ILE A 191 0.66 12.00 -5.57
CA ILE A 191 0.24 13.35 -5.93
C ILE A 191 0.71 14.34 -4.86
N TYR A 192 1.30 15.43 -5.31
CA TYR A 192 1.57 16.62 -4.51
C TYR A 192 1.22 17.86 -5.34
N LYS A 193 0.23 18.64 -4.88
CA LYS A 193 -0.35 19.76 -5.63
C LYS A 193 -0.68 19.36 -7.08
N GLU A 194 -0.07 20.00 -8.07
CA GLU A 194 -0.26 19.74 -9.49
C GLU A 194 0.67 18.67 -10.08
N THR A 195 1.48 18.03 -9.22
CA THR A 195 2.48 17.05 -9.67
C THR A 195 2.15 15.62 -9.27
N LEU A 196 2.34 14.71 -10.22
CA LEU A 196 2.45 13.27 -10.01
C LEU A 196 3.93 12.90 -9.96
N ILE A 197 4.41 12.48 -8.79
CA ILE A 197 5.80 12.13 -8.52
C ILE A 197 5.97 10.61 -8.60
N CYS A 198 6.96 10.16 -9.37
CA CYS A 198 7.28 8.75 -9.56
C CYS A 198 8.76 8.47 -9.24
N THR A 199 9.02 7.31 -8.64
CA THR A 199 10.37 6.78 -8.49
C THR A 199 10.72 5.94 -9.71
N VAL A 200 11.60 6.46 -10.57
CA VAL A 200 11.98 5.87 -11.86
C VAL A 200 13.31 5.11 -11.71
N GLY A 201 14.34 5.80 -11.20
CA GLY A 201 15.72 5.30 -11.11
C GLY A 201 16.61 5.89 -12.22
N GLY A 202 17.92 5.69 -12.13
CA GLY A 202 18.90 6.25 -13.07
C GLY A 202 19.60 7.50 -12.56
N LYS A 203 20.50 8.04 -13.38
CA LYS A 203 21.34 9.20 -13.05
C LYS A 203 20.57 10.50 -13.30
N GLY A 204 20.42 11.34 -12.28
CA GLY A 204 19.69 12.62 -12.30
C GLY A 204 18.18 12.50 -12.49
N GLN A 205 17.63 11.29 -12.35
CA GLN A 205 16.24 10.98 -12.70
C GLN A 205 15.62 9.90 -11.81
N THR A 206 16.18 9.69 -10.62
CA THR A 206 15.62 8.69 -9.70
C THR A 206 14.22 9.05 -9.23
N LEU A 207 13.97 10.34 -8.98
CA LEU A 207 12.63 10.89 -8.85
C LEU A 207 12.32 11.76 -10.06
N VAL A 208 11.10 11.65 -10.56
CA VAL A 208 10.58 12.49 -11.64
C VAL A 208 9.17 12.94 -11.27
N ALA A 209 8.91 14.23 -11.42
CA ALA A 209 7.59 14.81 -11.26
C ALA A 209 7.00 15.20 -12.61
N PHE A 210 5.77 14.81 -12.82
CA PHE A 210 4.97 15.13 -13.99
C PHE A 210 3.83 16.05 -13.59
N ASP A 211 3.45 16.97 -14.47
CA ASP A 211 2.12 17.57 -14.45
C ASP A 211 1.06 16.46 -14.46
N TYR A 212 0.21 16.37 -13.44
CA TYR A 212 -0.69 15.21 -13.37
C TYR A 212 -1.75 15.21 -14.48
N LYS A 213 -2.11 16.39 -15.01
CA LYS A 213 -3.14 16.53 -16.06
C LYS A 213 -2.59 16.19 -17.44
N THR A 214 -1.35 16.57 -17.72
CA THR A 214 -0.77 16.47 -19.08
C THR A 214 0.34 15.43 -19.22
N GLY A 215 0.87 14.92 -18.10
CA GLY A 215 2.03 14.04 -18.09
C GLY A 215 3.34 14.75 -18.48
N LYS A 216 3.38 16.07 -18.62
CA LYS A 216 4.65 16.77 -18.95
C LYS A 216 5.59 16.74 -17.75
N GLU A 217 6.85 16.38 -17.96
CA GLU A 217 7.87 16.44 -16.91
C GLU A 217 8.02 17.89 -16.41
N LYS A 218 8.11 18.07 -15.10
CA LYS A 218 8.30 19.36 -14.41
C LYS A 218 9.68 19.46 -13.80
N TRP A 219 10.10 18.42 -13.09
CA TRP A 219 11.44 18.32 -12.52
C TRP A 219 11.84 16.85 -12.36
N ARG A 220 13.15 16.63 -12.21
CA ARG A 220 13.73 15.33 -11.89
C ARG A 220 14.98 15.52 -11.02
N CYS A 221 15.26 14.55 -10.16
CA CYS A 221 16.42 14.61 -9.26
C CYS A 221 16.87 13.22 -8.79
N LEU A 222 17.94 13.23 -7.98
CA LEU A 222 18.58 12.07 -7.35
C LEU A 222 19.22 11.06 -8.32
N ASP A 223 20.19 10.33 -7.79
CA ASP A 223 20.97 9.32 -8.49
C ASP A 223 20.84 7.96 -7.81
N SER A 224 20.34 6.96 -8.54
CA SER A 224 20.31 5.60 -8.04
C SER A 224 20.18 4.60 -9.17
N LYS A 225 21.08 3.62 -9.23
CA LYS A 225 20.97 2.55 -10.24
C LYS A 225 19.75 1.67 -10.04
N LYS A 226 19.24 1.59 -8.80
CA LYS A 226 18.07 0.81 -8.44
C LYS A 226 17.04 1.72 -7.76
N PRO A 227 15.83 1.90 -8.31
CA PRO A 227 14.85 2.83 -7.76
C PRO A 227 14.38 2.46 -6.35
N GLY A 228 14.52 1.20 -5.95
CA GLY A 228 13.81 0.66 -4.80
C GLY A 228 12.40 0.24 -5.18
N TYR A 229 11.63 -0.15 -4.17
CA TYR A 229 10.25 -0.63 -4.28
C TYR A 229 9.31 0.12 -3.33
N GLY A 230 9.86 0.87 -2.37
CA GLY A 230 9.11 1.65 -1.41
C GLY A 230 8.61 2.96 -1.99
N THR A 231 7.36 3.28 -1.63
CA THR A 231 6.72 4.52 -2.07
C THR A 231 7.20 5.71 -1.24
N PRO A 232 7.42 6.89 -1.85
CA PRO A 232 7.70 8.12 -1.11
C PRO A 232 6.50 8.58 -0.25
N VAL A 233 6.80 9.41 0.75
CA VAL A 233 5.80 10.10 1.59
C VAL A 233 6.11 11.60 1.66
N ILE A 234 5.08 12.42 1.86
CA ILE A 234 5.23 13.87 2.11
C ILE A 234 5.04 14.08 3.61
N GLU A 235 6.02 14.70 4.25
CA GLU A 235 6.03 14.90 5.70
C GLU A 235 6.59 16.28 6.05
N THR A 236 6.12 16.86 7.16
CA THR A 236 6.65 18.12 7.68
C THR A 236 7.60 17.84 8.84
N ILE A 237 8.89 18.14 8.65
CA ILE A 237 9.93 17.96 9.66
C ILE A 237 10.57 19.32 9.95
N HIS A 238 10.60 19.72 11.23
CA HIS A 238 11.04 21.05 11.68
C HIS A 238 10.40 22.20 10.90
N GLY A 239 9.09 22.08 10.59
CA GLY A 239 8.33 23.08 9.83
C GLY A 239 8.66 23.15 8.33
N THR A 240 9.49 22.26 7.81
CA THR A 240 9.76 22.14 6.37
C THR A 240 9.05 20.91 5.83
N GLU A 241 8.20 21.12 4.81
CA GLU A 241 7.58 20.04 4.04
C GLU A 241 8.61 19.38 3.11
N GLN A 242 8.64 18.06 3.12
CA GLN A 242 9.67 17.28 2.44
C GLN A 242 9.06 16.01 1.85
N LEU A 243 9.46 15.69 0.62
CA LEU A 243 9.33 14.37 0.04
C LEU A 243 10.43 13.48 0.61
N ILE A 244 10.03 12.47 1.38
CA ILE A 244 10.94 11.49 1.96
C ILE A 244 10.96 10.25 1.08
N VAL A 245 12.15 9.86 0.61
CA VAL A 245 12.34 8.71 -0.27
C VAL A 245 13.52 7.85 0.19
N TRP A 246 13.34 6.53 0.19
CA TRP A 246 14.43 5.58 0.30
C TRP A 246 14.53 4.77 -1.00
N HIS A 247 15.54 5.08 -1.81
CA HIS A 247 15.85 4.32 -3.02
C HIS A 247 16.98 3.32 -2.75
N GLY A 248 17.50 2.67 -3.79
CA GLY A 248 18.51 1.60 -3.67
C GLY A 248 19.88 2.01 -3.12
N GLU A 249 20.08 3.26 -2.69
CA GLU A 249 21.39 3.76 -2.26
C GLU A 249 21.34 4.64 -1.00
N SER A 250 20.35 5.52 -0.85
CA SER A 250 20.24 6.47 0.26
C SER A 250 18.80 6.78 0.63
N VAL A 251 18.62 7.23 1.88
CA VAL A 251 17.41 7.91 2.37
C VAL A 251 17.58 9.40 2.11
N ASN A 252 16.57 10.08 1.60
CA ASN A 252 16.67 11.47 1.16
C ASN A 252 15.44 12.27 1.59
N GLY A 253 15.65 13.54 1.88
CA GLY A 253 14.62 14.56 1.98
C GLY A 253 14.77 15.52 0.81
N VAL A 254 13.67 15.74 0.09
CA VAL A 254 13.64 16.53 -1.14
C VAL A 254 12.52 17.56 -1.06
N ASP A 255 12.73 18.73 -1.62
CA ASP A 255 11.69 19.72 -1.87
C ASP A 255 10.68 19.16 -2.89
N PRO A 256 9.43 18.90 -2.50
CA PRO A 256 8.44 18.32 -3.42
C PRO A 256 8.02 19.29 -4.53
N ASP A 257 8.20 20.61 -4.37
CA ASP A 257 7.85 21.60 -5.39
C ASP A 257 8.91 21.66 -6.50
N THR A 258 10.19 21.49 -6.16
CA THR A 258 11.31 21.78 -7.08
C THR A 258 12.23 20.59 -7.38
N GLY A 259 12.14 19.50 -6.62
CA GLY A 259 13.09 18.40 -6.68
C GLY A 259 14.45 18.71 -6.04
N LYS A 260 14.63 19.88 -5.42
CA LYS A 260 15.87 20.25 -4.71
C LYS A 260 16.11 19.30 -3.54
N VAL A 261 17.26 18.63 -3.54
CA VAL A 261 17.65 17.76 -2.43
C VAL A 261 18.00 18.60 -1.22
N TYR A 262 17.34 18.34 -0.10
CA TYR A 262 17.67 18.96 1.17
C TYR A 262 18.80 18.23 1.88
N TRP A 263 18.74 16.89 1.90
CA TRP A 263 19.74 16.03 2.51
C TRP A 263 19.67 14.62 1.94
N SER A 264 20.78 13.90 2.02
CA SER A 264 20.91 12.49 1.61
C SER A 264 21.79 11.75 2.60
N VAL A 265 21.31 10.60 3.08
CA VAL A 265 22.03 9.72 4.01
C VAL A 265 22.21 8.36 3.37
N ALA A 266 23.47 7.97 3.14
CA ALA A 266 23.79 6.67 2.57
C ALA A 266 23.30 5.54 3.49
N PHE A 267 22.40 4.71 2.98
CA PHE A 267 21.89 3.54 3.67
C PHE A 267 21.41 2.53 2.63
N LYS A 268 22.32 1.66 2.20
CA LYS A 268 22.06 0.76 1.07
C LYS A 268 21.24 -0.45 1.49
N PRO A 269 20.04 -0.67 0.92
CA PRO A 269 19.31 -1.93 1.09
C PRO A 269 20.03 -3.08 0.37
N GLU A 270 19.70 -4.31 0.75
CA GLU A 270 20.18 -5.48 0.04
C GLU A 270 19.40 -5.70 -1.25
N PHE A 271 20.09 -6.08 -2.34
CA PHE A 271 19.52 -6.25 -3.70
C PHE A 271 18.79 -5.01 -4.28
N GLY A 272 18.92 -3.84 -3.66
CA GLY A 272 18.12 -2.65 -3.99
C GLY A 272 16.71 -2.68 -3.38
N MET A 273 16.42 -3.59 -2.45
CA MET A 273 15.10 -3.77 -1.83
C MET A 273 14.84 -2.78 -0.68
N ALA A 274 14.82 -1.49 -0.99
CA ALA A 274 14.15 -0.51 -0.15
C ALA A 274 12.64 -0.69 -0.36
N ILE A 275 11.90 -1.20 0.63
CA ILE A 275 10.51 -1.70 0.42
C ILE A 275 9.47 -0.90 1.19
N GLY A 276 9.59 -0.80 2.51
CA GLY A 276 8.57 -0.12 3.31
C GLY A 276 8.58 1.37 3.00
N ALA A 277 7.40 1.97 2.89
CA ALA A 277 7.29 3.43 2.83
C ALA A 277 7.97 4.03 4.07
N PRO A 278 8.76 5.12 3.94
CA PRO A 278 9.35 5.78 5.09
C PRO A 278 8.28 6.16 6.11
N ARG A 279 8.61 6.03 7.40
CA ARG A 279 7.74 6.44 8.52
C ARG A 279 8.38 7.56 9.30
N VAL A 280 7.65 8.65 9.50
CA VAL A 280 8.18 9.83 10.16
C VAL A 280 7.51 10.02 11.51
N TRP A 281 8.32 10.33 12.53
CA TRP A 281 7.83 10.75 13.84
C TRP A 281 8.75 11.86 14.38
N ASN A 282 8.19 13.06 14.51
CA ASN A 282 8.95 14.28 14.80
C ASN A 282 10.06 14.52 13.76
N ASP A 283 11.31 14.26 14.14
CA ASP A 283 12.51 14.43 13.31
C ASP A 283 13.20 13.11 12.97
N LEU A 284 12.52 12.00 13.21
CA LEU A 284 13.00 10.65 12.91
C LEU A 284 12.33 10.12 11.65
N VAL A 285 13.15 9.61 10.72
CA VAL A 285 12.73 8.95 9.49
C VAL A 285 13.14 7.48 9.57
N TYR A 286 12.18 6.61 9.80
CA TYR A 286 12.37 5.17 9.81
C TYR A 286 12.19 4.57 8.42
N VAL A 287 13.07 3.63 8.06
CA VAL A 287 13.01 2.89 6.80
C VAL A 287 13.25 1.40 7.03
N MET A 288 12.61 0.54 6.23
CA MET A 288 12.77 -0.92 6.31
C MET A 288 12.69 -1.60 4.95
N GLY A 289 13.52 -2.62 4.76
CA GLY A 289 13.69 -3.34 3.51
C GLY A 289 14.02 -4.80 3.77
N TYR A 290 14.30 -5.54 2.71
CA TYR A 290 14.50 -6.99 2.80
C TYR A 290 15.81 -7.37 3.50
N ASN A 291 15.89 -8.63 3.89
CA ASN A 291 17.05 -9.29 4.49
C ASN A 291 17.59 -8.70 5.80
N GLY A 292 16.70 -8.14 6.61
CA GLY A 292 17.08 -7.60 7.92
C GLY A 292 17.67 -6.20 7.85
N LYS A 293 17.37 -5.43 6.79
CA LYS A 293 17.74 -4.02 6.65
C LYS A 293 16.62 -3.14 7.16
N SER A 294 16.87 -2.41 8.25
CA SER A 294 16.01 -1.33 8.74
C SER A 294 16.88 -0.35 9.50
N GLY A 295 16.49 0.91 9.54
CA GLY A 295 17.26 1.96 10.19
C GLY A 295 16.42 3.20 10.42
N THR A 296 16.97 4.12 11.21
CA THR A 296 16.37 5.44 11.44
C THR A 296 17.40 6.52 11.13
N VAL A 297 16.97 7.49 10.33
CA VAL A 297 17.69 8.72 10.05
C VAL A 297 17.10 9.83 10.93
N LYS A 298 17.95 10.63 11.57
CA LYS A 298 17.54 11.84 12.28
C LYS A 298 17.80 13.05 11.40
N VAL A 299 16.78 13.87 11.20
CA VAL A 299 16.88 15.14 10.47
C VAL A 299 17.23 16.25 11.44
N ASP A 300 18.27 17.02 11.13
CA ASP A 300 18.71 18.11 11.97
C ASP A 300 17.76 19.32 11.86
N LYS A 301 17.78 20.19 12.88
CA LYS A 301 17.03 21.45 12.85
C LYS A 301 17.37 22.25 11.58
N GLY A 302 16.35 22.82 10.95
CA GLY A 302 16.47 23.55 9.68
C GLY A 302 16.39 22.66 8.44
N SER A 303 16.34 21.34 8.60
CA SER A 303 16.02 20.38 7.52
C SER A 303 16.98 20.46 6.33
N LYS A 304 18.27 20.73 6.57
CA LYS A 304 19.33 20.77 5.55
C LYS A 304 20.40 19.69 5.71
N SER A 305 20.34 18.92 6.80
CA SER A 305 21.23 17.80 7.06
C SER A 305 20.48 16.73 7.84
N ALA A 306 20.99 15.51 7.77
CA ALA A 306 20.48 14.38 8.49
C ALA A 306 21.60 13.36 8.71
N SER A 307 21.44 12.49 9.71
CA SER A 307 22.42 11.45 10.03
C SER A 307 21.74 10.12 10.37
N LEU A 308 22.41 9.00 10.07
CA LEU A 308 21.92 7.68 10.45
C LEU A 308 22.10 7.49 11.97
N LEU A 309 21.01 7.38 12.72
CA LEU A 309 21.07 7.07 14.16
C LEU A 309 21.47 5.62 14.40
N TRP A 310 20.83 4.72 13.65
CA TRP A 310 21.09 3.28 13.71
C TRP A 310 20.62 2.62 12.40
N GLY A 311 21.16 1.44 12.12
CA GLY A 311 20.76 0.64 10.94
C GLY A 311 21.81 -0.37 10.47
N LEU A 312 23.02 -0.30 11.04
CA LEU A 312 24.11 -1.24 10.73
C LEU A 312 24.08 -2.49 11.60
N ASP A 313 23.50 -2.42 12.81
CA ASP A 313 23.35 -3.56 13.71
C ASP A 313 22.06 -4.36 13.41
N ARG A 314 22.21 -5.59 12.93
CA ARG A 314 21.10 -6.50 12.58
C ARG A 314 20.31 -7.02 13.79
N ARG A 315 20.78 -6.76 15.02
CA ARG A 315 20.05 -7.07 16.26
C ARG A 315 18.98 -6.03 16.57
N LEU A 316 19.06 -4.85 15.95
CA LEU A 316 18.08 -3.78 16.06
C LEU A 316 17.02 -3.88 14.96
N GLY A 317 16.00 -3.03 15.06
CA GLY A 317 14.97 -2.87 14.05
C GLY A 317 14.04 -4.07 13.91
N VAL A 318 13.11 -3.99 12.96
CA VAL A 318 12.13 -5.06 12.73
C VAL A 318 12.68 -6.19 11.88
N ALA A 319 13.88 -6.01 11.32
CA ALA A 319 14.46 -6.87 10.30
C ALA A 319 13.49 -7.10 9.13
N GLY A 320 13.25 -6.04 8.36
CA GLY A 320 12.14 -5.94 7.41
C GLY A 320 12.01 -7.04 6.36
N VAL A 321 10.79 -7.15 5.84
CA VAL A 321 10.38 -8.04 4.73
C VAL A 321 9.53 -7.22 3.74
N ILE A 322 8.56 -7.84 3.05
CA ILE A 322 7.82 -7.22 1.95
C ILE A 322 6.54 -6.56 2.48
N ASN A 323 6.70 -5.53 3.31
CA ASN A 323 5.59 -4.74 3.85
C ASN A 323 6.05 -3.35 4.28
N THR A 324 5.08 -2.50 4.62
CA THR A 324 5.31 -1.21 5.27
C THR A 324 4.97 -1.33 6.76
N ALA A 325 5.81 -0.75 7.62
CA ALA A 325 5.57 -0.70 9.06
C ALA A 325 4.43 0.25 9.43
N HIS A 326 3.74 -0.02 10.54
CA HIS A 326 2.93 0.99 11.22
C HIS A 326 3.79 1.76 12.22
N ALA A 327 3.63 3.08 12.28
CA ALA A 327 4.32 3.94 13.22
C ALA A 327 3.32 4.65 14.13
N GLN A 328 3.58 4.65 15.44
CA GLN A 328 2.74 5.32 16.42
C GLN A 328 3.58 5.73 17.62
N ASN A 329 3.50 7.00 18.02
CA ASN A 329 4.12 7.50 19.26
C ASN A 329 5.59 7.09 19.44
N GLY A 330 6.40 7.19 18.38
CA GLY A 330 7.83 6.83 18.41
C GLY A 330 8.13 5.33 18.38
N HIS A 331 7.12 4.50 18.15
CA HIS A 331 7.25 3.06 18.03
C HIS A 331 6.90 2.59 16.62
N ILE A 332 7.54 1.51 16.22
CA ILE A 332 7.34 0.84 14.95
C ILE A 332 6.81 -0.56 15.19
N TYR A 333 5.77 -0.93 14.46
CA TYR A 333 5.15 -2.26 14.47
C TYR A 333 5.18 -2.85 13.08
N SER A 334 5.79 -4.02 12.91
CA SER A 334 5.90 -4.63 11.59
C SER A 334 6.18 -6.12 11.64
N ALA A 335 5.74 -6.81 10.58
CA ALA A 335 6.28 -8.10 10.20
C ALA A 335 7.77 -7.98 9.83
N GLY A 336 8.51 -9.07 10.05
CA GLY A 336 9.93 -9.13 9.76
C GLY A 336 10.45 -10.57 9.64
N GLN A 337 11.76 -10.68 9.46
CA GLN A 337 12.42 -11.97 9.23
C GLN A 337 12.20 -12.95 10.38
N ARG A 338 12.30 -14.24 10.02
CA ARG A 338 12.09 -15.41 10.89
C ARG A 338 10.64 -15.59 11.33
N GLY A 339 9.70 -14.92 10.65
CA GLY A 339 8.28 -14.97 10.95
C GLY A 339 7.96 -14.34 12.30
N LEU A 340 8.51 -13.16 12.54
CA LEU A 340 8.36 -12.41 13.79
C LEU A 340 7.80 -11.03 13.49
N PHE A 341 6.66 -10.74 14.10
CA PHE A 341 6.06 -9.42 14.20
C PHE A 341 6.66 -8.72 15.42
N ARG A 342 7.15 -7.49 15.27
CA ARG A 342 7.96 -6.83 16.30
C ARG A 342 7.43 -5.44 16.61
N CYS A 343 7.57 -5.03 17.87
CA CYS A 343 7.59 -3.62 18.25
C CYS A 343 9.02 -3.16 18.47
N VAL A 344 9.36 -2.00 17.93
CA VAL A 344 10.68 -1.39 18.02
C VAL A 344 10.56 0.08 18.39
N GLU A 345 11.43 0.57 19.26
CA GLU A 345 11.59 2.00 19.50
C GLU A 345 12.30 2.65 18.30
N MET A 346 11.68 3.65 17.68
CA MET A 346 12.21 4.30 16.49
C MET A 346 13.56 4.99 16.76
N MET A 347 13.71 5.62 17.93
CA MET A 347 14.93 6.34 18.31
C MET A 347 16.17 5.43 18.38
N THR A 348 16.05 4.27 19.02
CA THR A 348 17.20 3.42 19.36
C THR A 348 17.29 2.16 18.50
N GLY A 349 16.20 1.78 17.84
CA GLY A 349 16.09 0.50 17.14
C GLY A 349 15.92 -0.70 18.08
N LYS A 350 15.81 -0.49 19.39
CA LYS A 350 15.62 -1.56 20.37
C LYS A 350 14.29 -2.27 20.12
N ARG A 351 14.34 -3.59 20.04
CA ARG A 351 13.14 -4.46 20.00
C ARG A 351 12.55 -4.52 21.40
N LEU A 352 11.31 -4.07 21.54
CA LEU A 352 10.59 -4.11 22.81
C LEU A 352 9.95 -5.47 23.04
N TRP A 353 9.35 -6.04 21.98
CA TRP A 353 8.82 -7.40 21.98
C TRP A 353 8.82 -7.98 20.57
N GLU A 354 8.73 -9.32 20.50
CA GLU A 354 8.56 -10.08 19.26
C GLU A 354 7.43 -11.11 19.46
N SER A 355 6.57 -11.30 18.46
CA SER A 355 5.49 -12.30 18.46
C SER A 355 5.38 -12.98 17.10
N ARG A 356 4.98 -14.26 17.10
CA ARG A 356 4.66 -14.97 15.85
C ARG A 356 3.19 -14.88 15.48
N MET A 357 2.33 -14.56 16.45
CA MET A 357 0.88 -14.78 16.36
C MET A 357 0.20 -14.04 15.21
N PRO A 358 0.56 -12.78 14.88
CA PRO A 358 -0.05 -12.11 13.74
C PRO A 358 0.26 -12.76 12.38
N LEU A 359 1.35 -13.54 12.30
CA LEU A 359 1.91 -14.08 11.06
C LEU A 359 1.65 -15.59 10.87
N LEU A 360 1.00 -16.21 11.86
CA LEU A 360 0.51 -17.58 11.78
C LEU A 360 -1.00 -17.57 11.49
N LYS A 361 -1.49 -18.69 10.98
CA LYS A 361 -2.93 -18.97 10.89
C LYS A 361 -3.53 -19.10 12.29
N LYS A 362 -4.87 -19.01 12.40
CA LYS A 362 -5.60 -19.23 13.67
C LYS A 362 -5.24 -20.56 14.37
N ASP A 363 -4.94 -21.61 13.60
CA ASP A 363 -4.55 -22.93 14.11
C ASP A 363 -3.06 -23.05 14.52
N GLY A 364 -2.29 -21.97 14.42
CA GLY A 364 -0.85 -21.93 14.71
C GLY A 364 0.05 -22.46 13.58
N SER A 365 -0.51 -22.87 12.45
CA SER A 365 0.24 -23.29 11.26
C SER A 365 0.64 -22.11 10.36
N GLY A 366 1.27 -22.39 9.21
CA GLY A 366 1.64 -21.35 8.23
C GLY A 366 2.97 -20.65 8.49
N ARG A 367 3.96 -21.36 9.05
CA ARG A 367 5.31 -20.80 9.30
C ARG A 367 6.02 -20.42 8.00
N GLY A 368 6.78 -19.33 8.04
CA GLY A 368 7.58 -18.85 6.92
C GLY A 368 8.77 -18.01 7.37
N ALA A 369 9.80 -17.91 6.53
CA ALA A 369 10.99 -17.12 6.86
C ALA A 369 10.78 -15.59 6.67
N TRP A 370 9.79 -15.20 5.86
CA TRP A 370 9.49 -13.83 5.43
C TRP A 370 7.98 -13.63 5.19
N PRO A 371 7.13 -13.91 6.19
CA PRO A 371 5.71 -13.60 6.11
C PRO A 371 5.48 -12.09 6.21
N SER A 372 4.57 -11.58 5.41
CA SER A 372 4.17 -10.17 5.43
C SER A 372 2.84 -10.00 6.16
N ALA A 373 2.60 -8.76 6.57
CA ALA A 373 1.31 -8.32 7.06
C ALA A 373 1.13 -6.83 6.73
N PHE A 374 -0.06 -6.46 6.28
CA PHE A 374 -0.47 -5.08 6.11
C PHE A 374 -1.18 -4.62 7.37
N THR A 375 -0.83 -3.44 7.87
CA THR A 375 -1.33 -2.92 9.15
C THR A 375 -2.03 -1.61 8.90
N VAL A 376 -3.23 -1.43 9.47
CA VAL A 376 -4.01 -0.18 9.42
C VAL A 376 -4.53 0.13 10.81
N TYR A 377 -4.18 1.28 11.36
CA TYR A 377 -4.67 1.76 12.65
C TYR A 377 -6.02 2.42 12.48
N HIS A 378 -7.02 1.91 13.19
CA HIS A 378 -8.36 2.47 13.23
C HIS A 378 -8.50 3.38 14.47
N LYS A 379 -8.41 4.69 14.23
CA LYS A 379 -8.32 5.71 15.28
C LYS A 379 -9.53 5.76 16.20
N PRO A 380 -10.80 5.66 15.73
CA PRO A 380 -11.97 5.72 16.60
C PRO A 380 -12.06 4.59 17.64
N SER A 381 -11.60 3.38 17.31
CA SER A 381 -11.68 2.24 18.24
C SER A 381 -10.39 1.97 19.01
N ASP A 382 -9.29 2.68 18.68
CA ASP A 382 -7.94 2.39 19.15
C ASP A 382 -7.52 0.92 18.91
N GLN A 383 -7.86 0.40 17.73
CA GLN A 383 -7.50 -0.96 17.30
C GLN A 383 -6.70 -0.88 16.00
N THR A 384 -5.89 -1.90 15.75
CA THR A 384 -5.14 -2.07 14.51
C THR A 384 -5.63 -3.31 13.79
N LEU A 385 -6.00 -3.11 12.53
CA LEU A 385 -6.28 -4.18 11.59
C LEU A 385 -4.96 -4.71 11.00
N ILE A 386 -4.79 -6.02 11.03
CA ILE A 386 -3.62 -6.72 10.49
C ILE A 386 -4.10 -7.75 9.48
N PHE A 387 -3.84 -7.51 8.19
CA PHE A 387 -4.14 -8.44 7.11
C PHE A 387 -2.88 -9.26 6.79
N ASN A 388 -2.91 -10.56 7.08
CA ASN A 388 -1.75 -11.44 6.97
C ASN A 388 -1.69 -12.20 5.63
N ASP A 389 -0.54 -12.81 5.35
CA ASP A 389 -0.31 -13.64 4.15
C ASP A 389 -1.37 -14.74 3.96
N HIS A 390 -2.03 -15.20 5.02
CA HIS A 390 -2.99 -16.29 4.97
C HIS A 390 -4.40 -15.83 4.59
N GLY A 391 -4.59 -14.54 4.30
CA GLY A 391 -5.88 -13.95 3.95
C GLY A 391 -6.84 -13.83 5.14
N GLU A 392 -6.29 -13.76 6.35
CA GLU A 392 -7.02 -13.47 7.57
C GLU A 392 -6.92 -11.98 7.89
N MET A 393 -8.02 -11.40 8.37
CA MET A 393 -8.05 -10.09 9.00
C MET A 393 -8.08 -10.27 10.51
N ILE A 394 -7.14 -9.63 11.18
CA ILE A 394 -6.99 -9.65 12.64
C ILE A 394 -7.26 -8.25 13.16
N SER A 395 -8.05 -8.12 14.21
CA SER A 395 -8.12 -6.89 15.00
C SER A 395 -7.35 -7.06 16.30
N ALA A 396 -6.49 -6.11 16.61
CA ALA A 396 -5.61 -6.18 17.77
C ALA A 396 -5.28 -4.81 18.35
N LYS A 397 -4.84 -4.75 19.61
CA LYS A 397 -4.15 -3.58 20.15
C LYS A 397 -2.63 -3.77 20.02
N LEU A 398 -1.97 -2.75 19.51
CA LEU A 398 -0.51 -2.69 19.41
C LEU A 398 0.01 -1.66 20.41
N MET A 399 0.76 -2.12 21.40
CA MET A 399 1.30 -1.27 22.46
C MET A 399 2.80 -1.54 22.63
N PRO A 400 3.59 -0.58 23.14
CA PRO A 400 5.00 -0.83 23.46
C PRO A 400 5.22 -2.00 24.44
N GLN A 401 4.22 -2.29 25.28
CA GLN A 401 4.23 -3.38 26.26
C GLN A 401 3.89 -4.74 25.64
N GLY A 402 3.16 -4.78 24.53
CA GLY A 402 2.76 -6.04 23.92
C GLY A 402 1.77 -5.93 22.77
N TYR A 403 1.37 -7.11 22.32
CA TYR A 403 0.34 -7.36 21.32
C TYR A 403 -0.84 -8.05 21.99
N GLU A 404 -2.05 -7.54 21.80
CA GLU A 404 -3.29 -8.14 22.28
C GLU A 404 -4.22 -8.37 21.09
N GLU A 405 -4.46 -9.64 20.74
CA GLU A 405 -5.43 -10.00 19.71
C GLU A 405 -6.84 -9.90 20.28
N ILE A 406 -7.72 -9.16 19.59
CA ILE A 406 -9.13 -9.02 19.97
C ILE A 406 -9.96 -10.07 19.24
N SER A 407 -9.82 -10.15 17.92
CA SER A 407 -10.56 -11.10 17.11
C SER A 407 -9.86 -11.35 15.77
N ARG A 408 -10.22 -12.44 15.10
CA ARG A 408 -9.64 -12.85 13.82
C ARG A 408 -10.66 -13.58 12.96
N THR A 409 -10.71 -13.23 11.69
CA THR A 409 -11.58 -13.88 10.71
C THR A 409 -10.88 -14.12 9.38
N LYS A 410 -11.31 -15.14 8.64
CA LYS A 410 -10.83 -15.46 7.30
C LYS A 410 -11.61 -14.62 6.29
N ILE A 411 -10.90 -13.81 5.51
CA ILE A 411 -11.51 -12.88 4.55
C ILE A 411 -11.31 -13.35 3.11
N ILE A 412 -10.19 -13.99 2.78
CA ILE A 412 -9.94 -14.46 1.41
C ILE A 412 -8.95 -15.61 1.40
N GLU A 413 -9.02 -16.49 0.40
CA GLU A 413 -8.04 -17.57 0.28
C GLU A 413 -6.72 -17.08 -0.34
N PRO A 414 -5.56 -17.51 0.18
CA PRO A 414 -4.28 -17.31 -0.48
C PRO A 414 -4.18 -18.17 -1.73
N THR A 415 -3.59 -17.61 -2.79
CA THR A 415 -3.55 -18.23 -4.12
C THR A 415 -2.17 -18.27 -4.73
N HIS A 416 -1.25 -17.41 -4.29
CA HIS A 416 0.07 -17.30 -4.87
C HIS A 416 1.09 -18.15 -4.10
N SER A 417 1.78 -19.07 -4.77
CA SER A 417 2.75 -19.95 -4.12
C SER A 417 4.19 -19.51 -4.37
N VAL A 418 4.89 -19.08 -3.32
CA VAL A 418 6.29 -18.65 -3.37
C VAL A 418 7.06 -19.18 -2.16
N GLY A 419 8.24 -19.74 -2.40
CA GLY A 419 9.15 -20.19 -1.34
C GLY A 419 8.53 -21.21 -0.39
N GLY A 420 7.71 -22.13 -0.93
CA GLY A 420 7.03 -23.19 -0.16
C GLY A 420 5.81 -22.72 0.64
N ARG A 421 5.26 -21.54 0.35
CA ARG A 421 4.11 -20.95 1.05
C ARG A 421 3.08 -20.48 0.04
N THR A 422 1.81 -20.59 0.38
CA THR A 422 0.71 -19.98 -0.37
C THR A 422 0.25 -18.73 0.37
N LEU A 423 0.19 -17.59 -0.31
CA LEU A 423 0.00 -16.29 0.31
C LEU A 423 -0.93 -15.34 -0.49
N VAL A 424 -1.35 -14.27 0.18
CA VAL A 424 -1.97 -13.06 -0.40
C VAL A 424 -1.05 -11.87 -0.15
N TRP A 425 -0.56 -11.23 -1.21
CA TRP A 425 0.28 -10.02 -1.14
C TRP A 425 -0.40 -8.85 -1.83
N SER A 426 -1.55 -8.46 -1.31
CA SER A 426 -2.27 -7.27 -1.75
C SER A 426 -2.77 -6.52 -0.53
N HIS A 427 -2.45 -5.22 -0.47
CA HIS A 427 -2.93 -4.37 0.61
C HIS A 427 -4.45 -4.18 0.49
N PRO A 428 -5.23 -4.31 1.58
CA PRO A 428 -6.67 -4.08 1.54
C PRO A 428 -7.00 -2.58 1.43
N ALA A 429 -8.21 -2.25 0.98
CA ALA A 429 -8.75 -0.90 1.12
C ALA A 429 -9.90 -0.89 2.13
N LEU A 430 -10.01 0.19 2.89
CA LEU A 430 -11.02 0.40 3.91
C LEU A 430 -11.72 1.72 3.63
N ALA A 431 -12.98 1.67 3.19
CA ALA A 431 -13.73 2.85 2.79
C ALA A 431 -15.22 2.60 2.98
N ASP A 432 -15.97 3.62 3.38
CA ASP A 432 -17.43 3.54 3.57
C ASP A 432 -17.86 2.31 4.38
N ARG A 433 -17.21 2.11 5.54
CA ARG A 433 -17.42 0.98 6.45
C ARG A 433 -17.31 -0.39 5.77
N LYS A 434 -16.59 -0.49 4.66
CA LYS A 434 -16.36 -1.72 3.91
C LYS A 434 -14.88 -2.06 3.85
N LEU A 435 -14.61 -3.36 3.76
CA LEU A 435 -13.29 -3.93 3.48
C LEU A 435 -13.26 -4.46 2.04
N PHE A 436 -12.32 -3.98 1.25
CA PHE A 436 -12.04 -4.46 -0.10
C PHE A 436 -10.69 -5.17 -0.11
N CYS A 437 -10.66 -6.41 -0.60
CA CYS A 437 -9.43 -7.22 -0.66
C CYS A 437 -9.45 -8.11 -1.89
N ARG A 438 -8.26 -8.53 -2.34
CA ARG A 438 -8.12 -9.40 -3.50
C ARG A 438 -7.11 -10.52 -3.29
N ASN A 439 -7.23 -11.57 -4.08
CA ASN A 439 -6.21 -12.60 -4.33
C ASN A 439 -6.10 -12.78 -5.85
N ASP A 440 -5.34 -13.75 -6.37
CA ASP A 440 -5.08 -13.94 -7.81
C ASP A 440 -6.30 -14.25 -8.70
N LYS A 441 -7.48 -14.44 -8.11
CA LYS A 441 -8.68 -14.95 -8.78
C LYS A 441 -9.90 -14.03 -8.65
N GLU A 442 -9.96 -13.26 -7.57
CA GLU A 442 -11.13 -12.45 -7.24
C GLU A 442 -10.78 -11.25 -6.37
N ILE A 443 -11.66 -10.25 -6.42
CA ILE A 443 -11.75 -9.15 -5.46
C ILE A 443 -13.09 -9.25 -4.73
N ARG A 444 -13.08 -9.04 -3.42
CA ARG A 444 -14.24 -9.15 -2.54
C ARG A 444 -14.48 -7.84 -1.80
N CYS A 445 -15.75 -7.57 -1.50
CA CYS A 445 -16.19 -6.49 -0.63
C CYS A 445 -16.96 -7.06 0.57
N TYR A 446 -16.58 -6.64 1.77
CA TYR A 446 -17.23 -7.00 3.02
C TYR A 446 -17.80 -5.77 3.72
N ASP A 447 -18.99 -5.90 4.29
CA ASP A 447 -19.55 -4.91 5.21
C ASP A 447 -18.95 -5.07 6.61
N LEU A 448 -18.53 -3.95 7.20
CA LEU A 448 -18.06 -3.81 8.58
C LEU A 448 -19.00 -2.97 9.44
N SER A 449 -20.11 -2.46 8.89
CA SER A 449 -21.05 -1.61 9.62
C SER A 449 -21.97 -2.37 10.60
N GLY A 450 -22.04 -3.70 10.48
CA GLY A 450 -22.91 -4.53 11.32
C GLY A 450 -24.40 -4.41 10.98
N ILE A 451 -24.75 -3.70 9.91
CA ILE A 451 -26.14 -3.53 9.50
C ILE A 451 -26.65 -4.84 8.87
N GLN A 452 -27.73 -5.38 9.42
CA GLN A 452 -28.46 -6.46 8.75
C GLN A 452 -29.02 -5.93 7.43
N ILE A 453 -28.36 -6.25 6.32
CA ILE A 453 -28.93 -6.06 4.98
C ILE A 453 -30.21 -6.89 4.94
N LYS A 454 -31.36 -6.20 5.01
CA LYS A 454 -32.67 -6.82 4.81
C LYS A 454 -32.61 -7.55 3.48
N GLY A 455 -32.76 -8.87 3.52
CA GLY A 455 -32.64 -9.72 2.35
C GLY A 455 -33.57 -9.27 1.24
N GLU A 456 -33.08 -9.39 0.00
CA GLU A 456 -33.95 -9.58 -1.15
C GLU A 456 -34.87 -10.75 -0.81
N ASN A 457 -36.13 -10.42 -0.53
CA ASN A 457 -37.16 -11.44 -0.39
C ASN A 457 -37.22 -12.20 -1.71
N SER A 458 -36.84 -13.47 -1.65
CA SER A 458 -37.27 -14.49 -2.60
C SER A 458 -38.78 -14.36 -2.81
N ARG A 459 -39.17 -14.01 -4.03
CA ARG A 459 -40.47 -14.36 -4.60
C ARG A 459 -40.25 -15.11 -5.88
#